data_AF-A0A7Y4VBE6-F1
#
_entry.id   AF-A0A7Y4VBE6-F1
#
_cell.length_a   1.000
_cell.length_b   1.000
_cell.length_c   1.000
_cell.angle_alpha   90.00
_cell.angle_beta   90.00
_cell.angle_gamma   90.00
#
_symmetry.space_group_name_H-M   'P 1'
#
loop_
_entity.id
_entity.type
_entity.pdbx_description
1 polymer ?
#
loop_
_entity_poly.entity_id
_entity_poly.type
_entity_poly.pdbx_seq_one_letter_code
_entity_poly.pdbx_strand_id
1 'polypeptide(L)'
;MSKIKPSAPPSASGSAAPADAPTFRSNPEVDAKIDAYIKENPKYWNYVQAMPRERLERSVVLNEVRELDRQQRIREGVLKQINRNPELKRAYELLVKDLPEDQKETVIAQIGRVARRAVTRVQGQQQQKQEGVGV
;
A
#
# COMPACT_ATOMS: atom_id res chain seq x y z
N MET A 1 -12.24 70.48 32.63
CA MET A 1 -12.16 69.82 31.30
C MET A 1 -10.81 69.12 31.23
N SER A 2 -10.60 67.84 30.95
CA SER A 2 -11.41 66.62 30.86
C SER A 2 -10.38 65.48 30.96
N LYS A 3 -10.65 64.46 31.78
CA LYS A 3 -9.80 63.26 31.93
C LYS A 3 -10.00 62.36 30.69
N ILE A 4 -8.92 61.83 30.09
CA ILE A 4 -9.02 60.72 29.14
C ILE A 4 -7.93 59.68 29.46
N LYS A 5 -8.41 58.46 29.66
CA LYS A 5 -7.73 57.22 30.08
C LYS A 5 -7.05 56.56 28.87
N PRO A 6 -5.92 55.85 29.00
CA PRO A 6 -5.35 55.09 27.89
C PRO A 6 -6.22 53.87 27.58
N SER A 7 -6.66 53.75 26.32
CA SER A 7 -7.43 52.62 25.82
C SER A 7 -6.51 51.43 25.61
N ALA A 8 -6.81 50.30 26.27
CA ALA A 8 -6.19 49.02 25.99
C ALA A 8 -6.60 48.53 24.59
N PRO A 9 -5.73 47.82 23.84
CA PRO A 9 -6.13 47.13 22.63
C PRO A 9 -7.04 45.93 22.99
N PRO A 10 -8.21 45.78 22.36
CA PRO A 10 -9.04 44.60 22.53
C PRO A 10 -8.53 43.45 21.65
N SER A 11 -8.82 42.24 22.13
CA SER A 11 -8.73 40.96 21.42
C SER A 11 -7.37 40.28 21.40
N ALA A 12 -7.11 39.59 22.51
CA ALA A 12 -6.70 38.19 22.43
C ALA A 12 -7.69 37.43 21.52
N SER A 13 -7.35 37.32 20.24
CA SER A 13 -7.88 36.28 19.37
C SER A 13 -6.75 35.29 19.18
N GLY A 14 -6.83 34.17 19.90
CA GLY A 14 -5.90 33.07 19.74
C GLY A 14 -5.95 32.59 18.30
N SER A 15 -4.98 33.02 17.50
CA SER A 15 -4.68 32.39 16.23
C SER A 15 -3.98 31.07 16.55
N ALA A 16 -4.78 30.06 16.90
CA ALA A 16 -4.33 28.69 16.72
C ALA A 16 -4.13 28.53 15.21
N ALA A 17 -2.88 28.46 14.78
CA ALA A 17 -2.53 28.14 13.40
C ALA A 17 -3.32 26.88 12.98
N PRO A 18 -4.05 26.89 11.86
CA PRO A 18 -4.63 25.66 11.36
C PRO A 18 -3.48 24.70 11.07
N ALA A 19 -3.50 23.55 11.73
CA ALA A 19 -2.54 22.47 11.53
C ALA A 19 -2.38 22.18 10.04
N ASP A 20 -1.13 21.92 9.62
CA ASP A 20 -0.69 21.67 8.26
C ASP A 20 -1.70 20.83 7.45
N ALA A 21 -2.41 21.46 6.52
CA ALA A 21 -3.25 20.74 5.59
C ALA A 21 -2.36 19.81 4.73
N PRO A 22 -2.73 18.53 4.55
CA PRO A 22 -1.96 17.61 3.71
C PRO A 22 -1.80 18.18 2.31
N THR A 23 -0.56 18.35 1.85
CA THR A 23 -0.30 18.71 0.46
C THR A 23 -0.46 17.48 -0.41
N PHE A 24 -1.55 17.42 -1.19
CA PHE A 24 -1.77 16.34 -2.14
C PHE A 24 -0.87 16.54 -3.37
N ARG A 25 0.02 15.58 -3.65
CA ARG A 25 0.87 15.61 -4.85
C ARG A 25 0.06 15.18 -6.06
N SER A 26 0.05 15.99 -7.12
CA SER A 26 -0.53 15.65 -8.42
C SER A 26 0.55 15.18 -9.40
N ASN A 27 0.17 14.29 -10.33
CA ASN A 27 1.02 13.86 -11.43
C ASN A 27 0.19 13.94 -12.73
N PRO A 28 0.53 14.82 -13.68
CA PRO A 28 -0.27 15.06 -14.87
C PRO A 28 -0.43 13.81 -15.75
N GLU A 29 0.54 12.90 -15.77
CA GLU A 29 0.43 11.65 -16.51
C GLU A 29 -0.58 10.67 -15.88
N VAL A 30 -0.69 10.69 -14.55
CA VAL A 30 -1.66 9.88 -13.82
C VAL A 30 -3.05 10.47 -13.98
N ASP A 31 -3.17 11.79 -13.86
CA ASP A 31 -4.44 12.51 -14.06
C ASP A 31 -4.99 12.26 -15.48
N ALA A 32 -4.14 12.35 -16.51
CA ALA A 32 -4.54 12.04 -17.87
C ALA A 32 -5.03 10.58 -18.07
N LYS A 33 -4.43 9.61 -17.37
CA LYS A 33 -4.89 8.21 -17.39
C LYS A 33 -6.24 8.05 -16.70
N ILE A 34 -6.45 8.76 -15.60
CA ILE A 34 -7.73 8.79 -14.88
C ILE A 34 -8.81 9.37 -15.80
N ASP A 35 -8.53 10.49 -16.45
CA ASP A 35 -9.46 11.14 -17.37
C ASP A 35 -9.82 10.25 -18.56
N ALA A 36 -8.82 9.57 -19.15
CA ALA A 36 -9.04 8.60 -20.22
C ALA A 36 -9.95 7.46 -19.75
N TYR A 37 -9.67 6.88 -18.57
CA TYR A 37 -10.47 5.80 -18.01
C TYR A 37 -11.92 6.25 -17.70
N ILE A 38 -12.11 7.46 -17.18
CA ILE A 38 -13.44 8.03 -16.92
C ILE A 38 -14.21 8.19 -18.24
N LYS A 39 -13.57 8.72 -19.28
CA LYS A 39 -14.17 8.90 -20.60
C LYS A 39 -14.60 7.57 -21.22
N GLU A 40 -13.79 6.53 -21.07
CA GLU A 40 -14.07 5.18 -21.57
C GLU A 40 -15.13 4.45 -20.74
N ASN A 41 -15.32 4.81 -19.46
CA ASN A 41 -16.18 4.11 -18.51
C ASN A 41 -17.23 5.02 -17.85
N PRO A 42 -18.12 5.68 -18.62
CA PRO A 42 -19.06 6.66 -18.07
C PRO A 42 -20.07 6.06 -17.09
N LYS A 43 -20.45 4.78 -17.26
CA LYS A 43 -21.34 4.09 -16.31
C LYS A 43 -20.70 3.93 -14.93
N TYR A 44 -19.43 3.56 -14.90
CA TYR A 44 -18.69 3.42 -13.65
C TYR A 44 -18.47 4.78 -12.99
N TRP A 45 -18.14 5.80 -13.78
CA TRP A 45 -18.01 7.16 -13.28
C TRP A 45 -19.31 7.67 -12.64
N ASN A 46 -20.46 7.49 -13.30
CA ASN A 46 -21.77 7.86 -12.73
C ASN A 46 -22.06 7.11 -11.43
N TYR A 47 -21.73 5.82 -11.35
CA TYR A 47 -21.85 5.05 -10.11
C TYR A 47 -20.98 5.64 -8.99
N VAL A 48 -19.73 6.00 -9.30
CA VAL A 48 -18.81 6.62 -8.33
C VAL A 48 -19.34 7.97 -7.87
N GLN A 49 -19.84 8.81 -8.78
CA GLN A 49 -20.43 10.11 -8.43
C GLN A 49 -21.69 10.00 -7.59
N ALA A 50 -22.48 8.93 -7.74
CA ALA A 50 -23.68 8.68 -6.96
C ALA A 50 -23.40 8.07 -5.57
N MET A 51 -22.16 7.68 -5.27
CA MET A 51 -21.83 7.11 -3.96
C MET A 51 -21.76 8.18 -2.87
N PRO A 52 -22.32 7.92 -1.67
CA PRO A 52 -22.11 8.79 -0.52
C PRO A 52 -20.62 8.89 -0.16
N ARG A 53 -20.19 10.07 0.28
CA ARG A 53 -18.79 10.33 0.64
C ARG A 53 -18.23 9.31 1.64
N GLU A 54 -18.99 9.01 2.69
CA GLU A 54 -18.60 8.02 3.71
C GLU A 54 -18.35 6.62 3.10
N ARG A 55 -19.10 6.25 2.05
CA ARG A 55 -18.90 4.99 1.33
C ARG A 55 -17.64 5.02 0.47
N LEU A 56 -17.34 6.16 -0.16
CA LEU A 56 -16.08 6.35 -0.89
C LEU A 56 -14.88 6.23 0.06
N GLU A 57 -14.91 6.90 1.21
CA GLU A 57 -13.85 6.83 2.23
C GLU A 57 -13.62 5.39 2.72
N ARG A 58 -14.70 4.65 3.03
CA ARG A 58 -14.59 3.22 3.39
C ARG A 58 -14.04 2.36 2.26
N SER A 59 -14.34 2.68 0.99
CA SER A 59 -13.81 1.91 -0.13
C SER A 59 -12.29 2.08 -0.28
N VAL A 60 -11.77 3.28 0.01
CA VAL A 60 -10.33 3.55 0.04
C VAL A 60 -9.67 2.77 1.17
N VAL A 61 -10.23 2.83 2.38
CA VAL A 61 -9.72 2.07 3.53
C VAL A 61 -9.78 0.56 3.28
N LEU A 62 -10.85 0.05 2.66
CA LEU A 62 -10.97 -1.36 2.31
C LEU A 62 -9.88 -1.82 1.35
N ASN A 63 -9.48 -0.98 0.39
CA ASN A 63 -8.38 -1.30 -0.53
C ASN A 63 -7.05 -1.43 0.23
N GLU A 64 -6.81 -0.57 1.24
CA GLU A 64 -5.64 -0.68 2.11
C GLU A 64 -5.67 -1.97 2.94
N VAL A 65 -6.80 -2.28 3.59
CA VAL A 65 -6.97 -3.53 4.36
C VAL A 65 -6.70 -4.75 3.48
N ARG A 66 -7.24 -4.78 2.26
CA ARG A 66 -7.01 -5.87 1.31
C ARG A 66 -5.54 -6.02 0.91
N GLU A 67 -4.82 -4.91 0.80
CA GLU A 67 -3.40 -4.95 0.48
C GLU A 67 -2.58 -5.45 1.66
N LEU A 68 -2.90 -5.02 2.88
CA LEU A 68 -2.31 -5.56 4.10
C LEU A 68 -2.55 -7.07 4.25
N ASP A 69 -3.79 -7.53 4.05
CA ASP A 69 -4.14 -8.96 4.09
C ASP A 69 -3.34 -9.77 3.05
N ARG A 70 -3.19 -9.21 1.83
CA ARG A 70 -2.38 -9.82 0.78
C ARG A 70 -0.93 -9.92 1.22
N GLN A 71 -0.34 -8.85 1.76
CA GLN A 71 1.04 -8.84 2.23
C GLN A 71 1.26 -9.87 3.34
N GLN A 72 0.35 -9.93 4.32
CA GLN A 72 0.40 -10.93 5.40
C GLN A 72 0.35 -12.36 4.85
N ARG A 73 -0.59 -12.65 3.95
CA ARG A 73 -0.69 -13.99 3.33
C ARG A 73 0.59 -14.39 2.58
N ILE A 74 1.24 -13.45 1.91
CA ILE A 74 2.53 -13.70 1.24
C ILE A 74 3.61 -14.00 2.29
N ARG A 75 3.71 -13.15 3.31
CA ARG A 75 4.67 -13.30 4.42
C ARG A 75 4.54 -14.66 5.08
N GLU A 76 3.33 -15.07 5.46
CA GLU A 76 3.06 -16.37 6.05
C GLU A 76 3.45 -17.52 5.12
N GLY A 77 3.10 -17.41 3.83
CA GLY A 77 3.49 -18.40 2.82
C GLY A 77 5.01 -18.57 2.72
N VAL A 78 5.75 -17.47 2.75
CA VAL A 78 7.23 -17.46 2.70
C VAL A 78 7.81 -18.04 3.98
N LEU A 79 7.33 -17.62 5.16
CA LEU A 79 7.78 -18.17 6.45
C LEU A 79 7.53 -19.67 6.54
N LYS A 80 6.38 -20.15 6.04
CA LYS A 80 6.08 -21.59 5.96
C LYS A 80 7.07 -22.32 5.05
N GLN A 81 7.50 -21.72 3.95
CA GLN A 81 8.51 -22.30 3.06
C GLN A 81 9.90 -22.31 3.71
N ILE A 82 10.29 -21.23 4.39
CA ILE A 82 11.54 -21.14 5.16
C ILE A 82 11.57 -22.24 6.23
N ASN A 83 10.50 -22.40 7.00
CA ASN A 83 10.43 -23.41 8.06
C ASN A 83 10.45 -24.86 7.56
N ARG A 84 10.04 -25.11 6.31
CA ARG A 84 10.10 -26.46 5.69
C ARG A 84 11.51 -26.89 5.32
N ASN A 85 12.44 -25.95 5.14
CA ASN A 85 13.83 -26.25 4.82
C ASN A 85 14.74 -25.79 5.98
N PRO A 86 15.36 -26.72 6.73
CA PRO A 86 16.18 -26.37 7.89
C PRO A 86 17.39 -25.48 7.55
N GLU A 87 17.94 -25.56 6.34
CA GLU A 87 19.03 -24.70 5.89
C GLU A 87 18.55 -23.26 5.66
N LEU A 88 17.40 -23.10 4.99
CA LEU A 88 16.79 -21.78 4.77
C LEU A 88 16.36 -21.14 6.09
N LYS A 89 15.87 -21.95 7.04
CA LYS A 89 15.52 -21.48 8.38
C LYS A 89 16.73 -20.90 9.11
N ARG A 90 17.87 -21.60 9.12
CA ARG A 90 19.11 -21.12 9.74
C ARG A 90 19.64 -19.85 9.06
N ALA A 91 19.62 -19.81 7.73
CA ALA A 91 20.05 -18.63 6.97
C ALA A 91 19.15 -17.42 7.27
N TYR A 92 17.83 -17.63 7.33
CA TYR A 92 16.87 -16.59 7.70
C TYR A 92 17.08 -16.08 9.13
N GLU A 93 17.25 -16.98 10.11
CA GLU A 93 17.51 -16.62 11.50
C GLU A 93 18.79 -15.77 11.66
N LEU A 94 19.86 -16.13 10.94
CA LEU A 94 21.10 -15.34 10.92
C LEU A 94 20.89 -13.95 10.30
N LEU A 95 20.18 -13.86 9.19
CA LEU A 95 19.86 -12.59 8.52
C LEU A 95 18.97 -11.69 9.37
N VAL A 96 18.05 -12.26 10.14
CA VAL A 96 17.04 -11.51 10.90
C VAL A 96 17.51 -11.13 12.30
N LYS A 97 18.49 -11.84 12.85
CA LYS A 97 19.02 -11.62 14.20
C LYS A 97 19.46 -10.17 14.44
N ASP A 98 20.14 -9.57 13.46
CA ASP A 98 20.76 -8.25 13.61
C ASP A 98 19.95 -7.14 12.92
N LEU A 99 18.77 -7.46 12.38
CA LEU A 99 17.92 -6.52 11.66
C LEU A 99 16.80 -5.97 12.56
N PRO A 100 16.52 -4.65 12.51
CA PRO A 100 15.34 -4.09 13.15
C PRO A 100 14.05 -4.56 12.44
N GLU A 101 12.92 -4.55 13.16
CA GLU A 101 11.69 -5.26 12.77
C GLU A 101 11.11 -4.79 11.42
N ASP A 102 11.25 -3.49 11.13
CA ASP A 102 10.91 -2.84 9.87
C ASP A 102 11.70 -3.40 8.67
N GLN A 103 12.95 -3.82 8.88
CA GLN A 103 13.80 -4.37 7.82
C GLN A 103 13.62 -5.87 7.62
N LYS A 104 13.16 -6.60 8.65
CA LYS A 104 12.86 -8.04 8.54
C LYS A 104 11.79 -8.29 7.50
N GLU A 105 10.80 -7.40 7.40
CA GLU A 105 9.73 -7.48 6.40
C GLU A 105 10.29 -7.37 4.98
N THR A 106 11.27 -6.50 4.76
CA THR A 106 11.93 -6.33 3.47
C THR A 106 12.64 -7.61 3.04
N VAL A 107 13.34 -8.28 3.97
CA VAL A 107 14.02 -9.56 3.69
C VAL A 107 13.01 -10.65 3.34
N ILE A 108 11.91 -10.78 4.09
CA ILE A 108 10.84 -11.74 3.77
C ILE A 108 10.24 -11.44 2.39
N ALA A 109 9.98 -10.17 2.07
CA ALA A 109 9.44 -9.76 0.78
C ALA A 109 10.40 -10.11 -0.36
N GLN A 110 11.71 -9.93 -0.18
CA GLN A 110 12.74 -10.27 -1.16
C GLN A 110 12.83 -11.80 -1.37
N ILE A 111 12.86 -12.58 -0.29
CA ILE A 111 12.83 -14.04 -0.36
C ILE A 111 11.55 -14.50 -1.05
N GLY A 112 10.41 -13.90 -0.74
CA GLY A 112 9.13 -14.19 -1.39
C GLY A 112 9.11 -13.93 -2.89
N ARG A 113 9.72 -12.84 -3.36
CA ARG A 113 9.87 -12.56 -4.80
C ARG A 113 10.73 -13.61 -5.49
N VAL A 114 11.83 -14.04 -4.87
CA VAL A 114 12.72 -15.08 -5.41
C VAL A 114 12.03 -16.45 -5.42
N ALA A 115 11.38 -16.84 -4.32
CA ALA A 115 10.65 -18.10 -4.21
C ALA A 115 9.50 -18.19 -5.21
N ARG A 116 8.73 -17.11 -5.40
CA ARG A 116 7.68 -17.05 -6.42
C ARG A 116 8.24 -17.28 -7.82
N ARG A 117 9.32 -16.58 -8.20
CA ARG A 117 9.97 -16.76 -9.52
C ARG A 117 10.47 -18.19 -9.73
N ALA A 118 11.02 -18.82 -8.68
CA ALA A 118 11.45 -20.21 -8.75
C ALA A 118 10.27 -21.17 -8.98
N VAL A 119 9.15 -20.98 -8.27
CA VAL A 119 7.94 -21.81 -8.44
C VAL A 119 7.31 -21.61 -9.83
N THR A 120 7.19 -20.36 -10.31
CA THR A 120 6.66 -20.08 -11.65
C THR A 120 7.55 -20.68 -12.75
N ARG A 121 8.87 -20.68 -12.56
CA ARG A 121 9.83 -21.31 -13.49
C ARG A 121 9.69 -22.83 -13.52
N VAL A 122 9.47 -23.48 -12.37
CA VAL A 122 9.27 -24.93 -12.29
C VAL A 122 7.92 -25.35 -12.89
N GLN A 123 6.85 -24.59 -12.66
CA GLN A 123 5.53 -24.88 -13.24
C GLN A 123 5.51 -24.67 -14.76
N GLY A 124 6.16 -23.62 -15.28
CA GLY A 124 6.29 -23.42 -16.74
C GLY A 124 7.05 -24.54 -17.46
N GLN A 125 8.05 -25.17 -16.79
CA GLN A 125 8.76 -26.33 -17.34
C GLN A 125 7.94 -27.63 -17.29
N GLN A 126 7.06 -27.81 -16.30
CA GLN A 126 6.18 -28.99 -16.25
C GLN A 126 5.09 -28.95 -17.33
N GLN A 127 4.60 -27.76 -17.68
CA GLN A 127 3.56 -27.61 -18.71
C GLN A 127 4.10 -27.88 -20.12
N GLN A 128 5.32 -27.44 -20.44
CA GLN A 128 5.98 -27.78 -21.71
C GLN A 128 6.35 -29.27 -21.84
N LYS A 129 6.50 -30.00 -20.72
CA LYS A 129 6.84 -31.42 -20.75
C LYS A 129 5.63 -32.34 -21.00
N GLN A 130 4.40 -31.84 -20.81
CA GLN A 130 3.18 -32.62 -21.04
C GLN A 130 2.64 -32.49 -22.48
N GLU A 131 2.96 -31.42 -23.20
CA GLU A 131 2.54 -31.23 -24.61
C GLU A 131 3.46 -31.93 -25.63
N GLY A 132 4.58 -32.52 -25.18
CA GLY A 132 5.60 -33.15 -26.04
C GLY A 132 5.55 -34.67 -26.18
N VAL A 133 4.53 -35.36 -25.63
CA VAL A 133 4.39 -36.83 -25.74
C VAL A 133 3.04 -37.16 -26.37
N GLY A 134 2.95 -36.91 -27.68
CA GLY A 134 1.90 -37.42 -28.55
C GLY A 134 2.57 -37.86 -29.85
N VAL A 135 3.00 -39.12 -29.89
CA VAL A 135 3.40 -39.84 -31.11
C VAL A 135 2.22 -40.68 -31.55
#